data_AF-A0A497M3R6-F1
#
_entry.id   AF-A0A497M3R6-F1
#
_cell.length_a   1.000
_cell.length_b   1.000
_cell.length_c   1.000
_cell.angle_alpha   90.00
_cell.angle_beta   90.00
_cell.angle_gamma   90.00
#
_symmetry.space_group_name_H-M   'P 1'
#
loop_
_entity.id
_entity.type
_entity.pdbx_description
1 polymer ?
#
loop_
_entity_poly.entity_id
_entity_poly.type
_entity_poly.pdbx_seq_one_letter_code
_entity_poly.pdbx_strand_id
1 'polypeptide(L)' 'MSDSPRISYYCAVCGIRKCGMEKGIENYAYCMDYPCEKLSELFAVYPKAKETLDRIRQK' A
#
# COMPACT_ATOMS: atom_id res chain seq x y z
N MET A 1 -3.40 6.10 -5.82
CA MET A 1 -3.05 4.85 -6.55
C MET A 1 -3.64 4.90 -7.95
N SER A 2 -2.89 4.50 -8.98
CA SER A 2 -3.33 4.58 -10.40
C SER A 2 -3.86 3.23 -10.90
N ASP A 3 -4.95 3.27 -11.67
CA ASP A 3 -5.59 2.12 -12.35
C ASP A 3 -5.41 2.21 -13.89
N SER A 4 -4.24 2.66 -14.32
CA SER A 4 -3.94 2.76 -15.75
C SER A 4 -3.80 1.36 -16.38
N PRO A 5 -4.22 1.14 -17.64
CA PRO A 5 -3.91 -0.09 -18.37
C PRO A 5 -2.40 -0.30 -18.61
N ARG A 6 -1.57 0.70 -18.32
CA ARG A 6 -0.09 0.64 -18.43
C ARG A 6 0.59 0.19 -17.13
N ILE A 7 -0.07 -0.60 -16.30
CA ILE A 7 0.57 -1.23 -15.13
C ILE A 7 1.08 -2.62 -15.48
N SER A 8 2.14 -3.07 -14.81
CA SER A 8 2.60 -4.45 -14.96
C SER A 8 1.55 -5.44 -14.45
N TYR A 9 1.55 -6.66 -14.99
CA TYR A 9 0.63 -7.72 -14.56
C TYR A 9 0.65 -7.93 -13.03
N TYR A 10 1.85 -7.92 -12.42
CA TYR A 10 2.00 -8.00 -10.97
C TYR A 10 1.29 -6.88 -10.21
N CYS A 11 1.25 -5.66 -10.76
CA CYS A 11 0.49 -4.57 -10.16
C CYS A 11 -1.02 -4.73 -10.34
N ALA A 12 -1.45 -5.28 -11.49
CA ALA A 12 -2.86 -5.53 -11.78
C ALA A 12 -3.47 -6.59 -10.85
N VAL A 13 -2.70 -7.62 -10.49
CA VAL A 13 -3.16 -8.69 -9.59
C VAL A 13 -2.77 -8.48 -8.12
N CYS A 14 -2.13 -7.36 -7.79
CA CYS A 14 -1.67 -7.09 -6.43
C CYS A 14 -2.86 -6.81 -5.49
N GLY A 15 -3.13 -7.75 -4.57
CA GLY A 15 -4.21 -7.62 -3.58
C GLY A 15 -4.06 -6.40 -2.66
N ILE A 16 -2.82 -5.98 -2.37
CA ILE A 16 -2.55 -4.76 -1.60
C ILE A 16 -2.91 -3.52 -2.45
N ARG A 17 -2.62 -3.50 -3.75
CA ARG A 17 -3.07 -2.38 -4.59
C ARG A 17 -4.59 -2.32 -4.68
N LYS A 18 -5.23 -3.46 -4.94
CA LYS A 18 -6.69 -3.57 -5.02
C LYS A 18 -7.37 -3.04 -3.76
N CYS A 19 -6.91 -3.47 -2.59
CA CYS A 19 -7.45 -3.01 -1.31
C CYS A 19 -7.35 -1.48 -1.13
N GLY A 20 -6.24 -0.85 -1.54
CA GLY A 20 -6.12 0.61 -1.43
C GLY A 20 -7.02 1.36 -2.42
N MET A 21 -7.24 0.79 -3.61
CA MET A 21 -8.17 1.35 -4.59
C MET A 21 -9.64 1.23 -4.10
N GLU A 22 -10.02 0.08 -3.55
CA GLU A 22 -11.37 -0.13 -2.97
C GLU A 22 -11.66 0.81 -1.79
N LYS A 23 -10.63 1.11 -0.98
CA LYS A 23 -10.73 2.09 0.12
C LYS A 23 -10.64 3.55 -0.34
N GLY A 24 -10.38 3.80 -1.62
CA GLY A 24 -10.21 5.16 -2.17
C GLY A 24 -9.00 5.91 -1.57
N ILE A 25 -8.00 5.20 -1.04
CA ILE A 25 -6.83 5.83 -0.43
C ILE A 25 -5.73 6.06 -1.46
N GLU A 26 -5.12 7.23 -1.42
CA GLU A 26 -4.03 7.57 -2.34
C GLU A 26 -2.72 6.87 -1.96
N ASN A 27 -2.52 6.69 -0.65
CA ASN A 27 -1.34 6.10 -0.03
C ASN A 27 -1.75 5.36 1.26
N TYR A 28 -1.14 4.20 1.52
CA TYR A 28 -1.41 3.41 2.72
C TYR A 28 -1.07 4.11 4.04
N ALA A 29 -0.19 5.10 4.02
CA ALA A 29 0.10 5.96 5.17
C ALA A 29 -1.17 6.67 5.70
N TYR A 30 -2.15 6.95 4.84
CA TYR A 30 -3.41 7.61 5.18
C TYR A 30 -4.55 6.61 5.49
N CYS A 31 -4.29 5.31 5.44
CA CYS A 31 -5.29 4.31 5.81
C CYS A 31 -5.55 4.36 7.31
N MET A 32 -6.83 4.33 7.72
CA MET A 32 -7.21 4.31 9.14
C MET A 32 -6.69 3.05 9.84
N ASP A 33 -6.72 1.92 9.12
CA ASP A 33 -6.25 0.63 9.65
C ASP A 33 -4.73 0.45 9.56
N TYR A 34 -3.96 1.49 9.24
CA TYR A 34 -2.51 1.38 9.10
C TYR A 34 -1.80 1.37 10.46
N PRO A 35 -0.85 0.42 10.69
CA PRO A 35 -0.52 -0.73 9.85
C PRO A 35 -1.52 -1.89 10.05
N CYS A 36 -1.97 -2.52 8.96
CA CYS A 36 -2.84 -3.70 9.01
C CYS A 36 -2.06 -4.99 8.78
N GLU A 37 -2.64 -6.14 9.12
CA GLU A 37 -2.01 -7.46 9.00
C GLU A 37 -1.40 -7.72 7.61
N LYS A 38 -2.12 -7.41 6.53
CA LYS A 38 -1.63 -7.54 5.15
C LYS A 38 -0.36 -6.73 4.87
N LEU A 39 -0.22 -5.56 5.49
CA LEU A 39 0.98 -4.74 5.35
C LEU A 39 2.10 -5.21 6.27
N SER A 40 1.77 -5.76 7.44
CA SER A 40 2.76 -6.34 8.36
C SER A 40 3.55 -7.47 7.70
N GLU A 41 2.89 -8.35 6.94
CA GLU A 41 3.56 -9.38 6.12
C GLU A 41 4.49 -8.75 5.07
N LEU A 42 4.03 -7.70 4.38
CA LEU A 42 4.85 -6.99 3.40
C LEU A 42 6.07 -6.32 4.06
N PHE A 43 5.94 -5.82 5.28
CA PHE A 43 7.03 -5.18 6.02
C PHE A 43 8.07 -6.17 6.54
N ALA A 44 7.68 -7.42 6.79
CA ALA A 44 8.63 -8.48 7.14
C ALA A 44 9.64 -8.75 6.01
N VAL A 45 9.18 -8.62 4.76
CA VAL A 45 10.03 -8.81 3.56
C VAL A 45 10.66 -7.49 3.10
N TYR A 46 9.95 -6.38 3.22
CA TYR A 46 10.35 -5.06 2.73
C TYR A 46 10.28 -3.99 3.83
N PRO A 47 11.20 -4.01 4.82
CA PRO A 47 11.14 -3.10 5.98
C PRO A 47 11.22 -1.61 5.58
N LYS A 48 11.95 -1.28 4.52
CA LYS A 48 12.03 0.10 3.99
C LYS A 48 10.69 0.66 3.52
N ALA A 49 9.75 -0.21 3.11
CA ALA A 49 8.40 0.22 2.76
C ALA A 49 7.67 0.76 4.00
N LYS A 50 7.84 0.11 5.16
CA LYS A 50 7.28 0.57 6.44
C LYS A 50 7.84 1.94 6.83
N GLU A 51 9.16 2.08 6.82
CA GLU A 51 9.82 3.36 7.16
C GLU A 51 9.31 4.51 6.30
N THR A 52 9.13 4.25 5.00
CA THR A 52 8.62 5.26 4.05
C THR A 52 7.18 5.65 4.39
N LEU A 53 6.32 4.68 4.65
CA LEU A 53 4.91 4.93 4.99
C LEU A 53 4.75 5.60 6.35
N ASP A 54 5.54 5.20 7.36
CA ASP A 54 5.58 5.82 8.67
C ASP A 54 5.97 7.31 8.57
N ARG A 55 6.99 7.62 7.76
CA ARG A 55 7.40 9.01 7.51
C ARG A 55 6.33 9.83 6.78
N ILE A 56 5.57 9.22 5.86
CA ILE A 56 4.46 9.91 5.18
C ILE A 56 3.33 10.18 6.17
N ARG A 57 3.04 9.26 7.09
CA ARG A 57 1.97 9.41 8.09
C ARG A 57 2.25 10.47 9.16
N GLN A 58 3.51 10.78 9.41
CA GLN A 58 3.93 11.84 10.34
C GLN A 58 3.87 13.25 9.72
N LYS A 59 3.56 13.37 8.43
CA LYS A 59 3.33 14.64 7.74
C LYS A 59 1.86 14.99 7.72
#